data_AF-A0A2H9MLF3-F1
#
_entry.id   AF-A0A2H9MLF3-F1
#
_cell.length_a   1.000
_cell.length_b   1.000
_cell.length_c   1.000
_cell.angle_alpha   90.00
_cell.angle_beta   90.00
_cell.angle_gamma   90.00
#
_symmetry.space_group_name_H-M   'P 1'
#
loop_
_entity.id
_entity.type
_entity.pdbx_description
1 polymer ?
#
loop_
_entity_poly.entity_id
_entity_poly.type
_entity_poly.pdbx_seq_one_letter_code
_entity_poly.pdbx_strand_id
1 'polypeptide(L)'
;MDAVNSACYGKRQSVFLTSLEKPKGFSKGTEVLCDEISRKKSMLQSLVEIKTELSEYSLCDHCLGRLFGKFGHGFSNAERGRAVRYCMENNVLEMKEKDIKRFSKLEKKISVNCYLCENIFDEIENFASIVTEKMRKYEFSSFLIGSKVDSEIIEREEELWRSLNLEYSEQIKSEINREIGKKVEEKTGKNVDFSHPDITAIVDTRYDNVTLQ
;
A
#
# COMPACT_ATOMS: atom_id res chain seq x y z
N MET A 1 41.79 53.06 -15.49
CA MET A 1 41.20 53.93 -16.52
C MET A 1 39.92 53.24 -17.01
N ASP A 2 39.00 52.94 -16.09
CA ASP A 2 38.02 53.87 -15.45
C ASP A 2 36.89 54.12 -16.46
N ALA A 3 35.60 54.02 -16.16
CA ALA A 3 34.82 53.72 -14.97
C ALA A 3 33.43 53.28 -15.54
N VAL A 4 32.36 52.93 -14.82
CA VAL A 4 31.55 53.75 -13.92
C VAL A 4 30.33 52.88 -13.53
N ASN A 5 30.01 52.79 -12.23
CA ASN A 5 28.67 52.68 -11.58
C ASN A 5 27.66 51.57 -12.00
N SER A 6 26.66 51.17 -11.24
CA SER A 6 26.15 51.33 -9.86
C SER A 6 24.82 50.56 -9.80
N ALA A 7 24.37 50.24 -8.59
CA ALA A 7 22.96 50.14 -8.17
C ALA A 7 22.17 48.81 -8.30
N CYS A 8 21.76 48.36 -7.10
CA CYS A 8 20.38 48.06 -6.67
C CYS A 8 19.66 46.77 -7.10
N TYR A 9 19.51 45.89 -6.10
CA TYR A 9 18.25 45.31 -5.61
C TYR A 9 17.09 45.06 -6.61
N GLY A 10 16.84 43.76 -6.85
CA GLY A 10 15.52 43.12 -6.72
C GLY A 10 14.56 43.20 -7.91
N LYS A 11 14.24 42.03 -8.50
CA LYS A 11 12.87 41.58 -8.78
C LYS A 11 12.84 40.16 -9.37
N ARG A 12 11.76 39.45 -9.03
CA ARG A 12 11.33 38.13 -9.52
C ARG A 12 11.17 38.12 -11.04
N GLN A 13 11.52 36.98 -11.66
CA GLN A 13 10.93 36.41 -12.90
C GLN A 13 11.41 34.95 -12.99
N SER A 14 10.56 33.96 -12.71
CA SER A 14 9.76 33.22 -13.69
C SER A 14 10.58 32.74 -14.89
N VAL A 15 11.22 31.58 -14.77
CA VAL A 15 11.68 30.82 -15.93
C VAL A 15 10.74 29.64 -16.10
N PHE A 16 9.91 29.76 -17.13
CA PHE A 16 9.19 28.68 -17.78
C PHE A 16 10.17 27.54 -18.10
N LEU A 17 9.98 26.38 -17.49
CA LEU A 17 10.48 25.12 -18.04
C LEU A 17 9.30 24.44 -18.75
N THR A 18 9.26 24.70 -20.04
CA THR A 18 8.43 24.06 -21.06
C THR A 18 8.68 22.56 -21.11
N SER A 19 7.59 21.80 -21.03
CA SER A 19 7.34 20.54 -21.72
C SER A 19 8.48 19.52 -21.81
N LEU A 20 8.71 18.80 -20.70
CA LEU A 20 9.15 17.41 -20.78
C LEU A 20 7.90 16.54 -20.69
N GLU A 21 7.61 15.81 -21.76
CA GLU A 21 6.53 14.82 -21.81
C GLU A 21 6.72 13.83 -20.65
N LYS A 22 5.72 13.80 -19.76
CA LYS A 22 5.73 12.94 -18.57
C LYS A 22 5.73 11.48 -19.00
N PRO A 23 6.65 10.62 -18.51
CA PRO A 23 6.52 9.18 -18.72
C PRO A 23 5.20 8.70 -18.09
N LYS A 24 4.38 8.02 -18.90
CA LYS A 24 3.14 7.36 -18.47
C LYS A 24 3.50 6.26 -17.48
N GLY A 25 3.26 6.51 -16.19
CA GLY A 25 3.50 5.53 -15.14
C GLY A 25 3.80 6.13 -13.77
N PHE A 26 3.06 7.16 -13.35
CA PHE A 26 3.10 7.66 -11.98
C PHE A 26 1.67 7.92 -11.54
N SER A 27 1.13 7.11 -10.61
CA SER A 27 -0.10 7.48 -9.92
C SER A 27 0.22 8.73 -9.09
N LYS A 28 -0.75 9.64 -8.95
CA LYS A 28 -0.64 10.87 -8.12
C LYS A 28 -0.24 10.61 -6.65
N GLY A 29 -0.15 9.36 -6.20
CA GLY A 29 0.13 8.98 -4.82
C GLY A 29 1.59 9.10 -4.38
N THR A 30 2.58 8.98 -5.28
CA THR A 30 4.00 8.90 -4.87
C THR A 30 4.56 10.23 -4.34
N GLU A 31 4.14 11.38 -4.87
CA GLU A 31 4.55 12.70 -4.34
C GLU A 31 3.95 12.94 -2.94
N VAL A 32 2.71 12.47 -2.71
CA VAL A 32 2.03 12.56 -1.40
C VAL A 32 2.69 11.64 -0.37
N LEU A 33 3.15 10.44 -0.79
CA LEU A 33 3.85 9.46 0.05
C LEU A 33 5.11 10.04 0.67
N CYS A 34 5.84 10.78 -0.13
CA CYS A 34 7.12 11.38 0.24
C CYS A 34 6.94 12.52 1.24
N ASP A 35 5.92 13.34 1.05
CA ASP A 35 5.59 14.45 1.95
C ASP A 35 4.93 13.99 3.26
N GLU A 36 4.14 12.91 3.24
CA GLU A 36 3.50 12.38 4.44
C GLU A 36 4.45 11.56 5.32
N ILE A 37 5.35 10.77 4.73
CA ILE A 37 6.34 9.97 5.48
C ILE A 37 7.27 10.88 6.26
N SER A 38 7.79 11.96 5.64
CA SER A 38 8.74 12.87 6.30
C SER A 38 8.10 13.68 7.42
N ARG A 39 6.78 13.88 7.42
CA ARG A 39 6.05 14.60 8.48
C ARG A 39 5.70 13.72 9.68
N LYS A 40 5.70 12.39 9.57
CA LYS A 40 5.21 11.48 10.62
C LYS A 40 6.32 10.89 11.48
N LYS A 41 6.83 11.72 12.40
CA LYS A 41 7.82 11.34 13.43
C LYS A 41 7.42 10.09 14.23
N SER A 42 6.12 9.85 14.45
CA SER A 42 5.62 8.68 15.17
C SER A 42 5.86 7.35 14.46
N MET A 43 5.71 7.30 13.13
CA MET A 43 5.96 6.10 12.32
C MET A 43 7.44 5.71 12.38
N LEU A 44 8.30 6.72 12.27
CA LEU A 44 9.75 6.57 12.26
C LEU A 44 10.27 6.10 13.61
N GLN A 45 9.70 6.61 14.69
CA GLN A 45 9.98 6.17 16.05
C GLN A 45 9.65 4.68 16.22
N SER A 46 8.45 4.23 15.83
CA SER A 46 8.07 2.82 15.88
C SER A 46 8.95 1.94 14.99
N LEU A 47 9.32 2.43 13.80
CA LEU A 47 10.18 1.68 12.88
C LEU A 47 11.58 1.46 13.45
N VAL A 48 12.17 2.45 14.14
CA VAL A 48 13.46 2.30 14.83
C VAL A 48 13.38 1.24 15.92
N GLU A 49 12.30 1.28 16.71
CA GLU A 49 12.09 0.41 17.86
C GLU A 49 11.98 -1.07 17.47
N ILE A 50 11.32 -1.37 16.35
CA ILE A 50 11.04 -2.76 15.93
C ILE A 50 11.90 -3.23 14.76
N LYS A 51 12.83 -2.40 14.26
CA LYS A 51 13.59 -2.70 13.02
C LYS A 51 14.31 -4.04 13.09
N THR A 52 14.91 -4.33 14.23
CA THR A 52 15.78 -5.50 14.43
C THR A 52 14.94 -6.77 14.41
N GLU A 53 13.87 -6.80 15.19
CA GLU A 53 12.91 -7.90 15.30
C GLU A 53 12.18 -8.10 13.97
N LEU A 54 11.74 -7.01 13.33
CA LEU A 54 11.05 -7.07 12.05
C LEU A 54 11.94 -7.62 10.92
N SER A 55 13.26 -7.46 11.02
CA SER A 55 14.21 -7.99 10.03
C SER A 55 14.37 -9.50 10.05
N GLU A 56 13.90 -10.18 11.11
CA GLU A 56 13.87 -11.64 11.21
C GLU A 56 12.78 -12.26 10.33
N TYR A 57 11.80 -11.46 9.90
CA TYR A 57 10.65 -11.90 9.13
C TYR A 57 10.72 -11.45 7.66
N SER A 58 10.63 -12.41 6.75
CA SER A 58 10.44 -12.13 5.33
C SER A 58 8.97 -11.77 5.07
N LEU A 59 8.63 -10.48 5.04
CA LEU A 59 7.25 -10.01 4.76
C LEU A 59 7.12 -9.42 3.36
N CYS A 60 6.00 -9.66 2.68
CA CYS A 60 5.63 -8.94 1.46
C CYS A 60 5.23 -7.49 1.77
N ASP A 61 5.12 -6.66 0.74
CA ASP A 61 4.83 -5.24 0.93
C ASP A 61 3.43 -4.97 1.53
N HIS A 62 2.43 -5.80 1.24
CA HIS A 62 1.11 -5.68 1.87
C HIS A 62 1.19 -5.97 3.37
N CYS A 63 1.79 -7.10 3.76
CA CYS A 63 1.94 -7.46 5.17
C CYS A 63 2.76 -6.43 5.94
N LEU A 64 3.89 -6.01 5.37
CA LEU A 64 4.73 -4.98 5.97
C LEU A 64 3.99 -3.66 6.11
N GLY A 65 3.27 -3.22 5.08
CA GLY A 65 2.48 -1.99 5.12
C GLY A 65 1.36 -2.01 6.16
N ARG A 66 0.66 -3.14 6.29
CA ARG A 66 -0.46 -3.29 7.25
C ARG A 66 -0.04 -3.15 8.71
N LEU A 67 1.20 -3.52 9.05
CA LEU A 67 1.77 -3.26 10.37
C LEU A 67 1.78 -1.76 10.71
N PHE A 68 1.83 -0.91 9.68
CA PHE A 68 1.84 0.54 9.80
C PHE A 68 0.58 1.20 9.22
N GLY A 69 -0.54 0.46 9.08
CA GLY A 69 -1.75 0.93 8.40
C GLY A 69 -2.34 2.26 8.95
N LYS A 70 -2.13 2.56 10.23
CA LYS A 70 -2.56 3.84 10.85
C LYS A 70 -1.65 5.03 10.53
N PHE A 71 -0.44 4.80 9.99
CA PHE A 71 0.57 5.84 9.78
C PHE A 71 0.61 6.38 8.35
N GLY A 72 -0.33 7.27 8.02
CA GLY A 72 -0.40 7.86 6.67
C GLY A 72 -1.74 7.52 6.03
N HIS A 73 -2.31 8.45 5.29
CA HIS A 73 -3.57 8.25 4.57
C HIS A 73 -3.32 8.38 3.07
N GLY A 74 -4.20 7.80 2.25
CA GLY A 74 -4.05 7.88 0.79
C GLY A 74 -3.00 6.95 0.18
N PHE A 75 -2.45 6.00 0.96
CA PHE A 75 -1.57 4.93 0.45
C PHE A 75 -2.22 3.57 0.58
N SER A 76 -2.03 2.74 -0.44
CA SER A 76 -2.19 1.30 -0.28
C SER A 76 -1.17 0.75 0.71
N ASN A 77 -1.47 -0.39 1.32
CA ASN A 77 -0.49 -1.05 2.19
C ASN A 77 0.73 -1.55 1.39
N ALA A 78 0.56 -1.96 0.13
CA ALA A 78 1.70 -2.26 -0.74
C ALA A 78 2.65 -1.07 -0.92
N GLU A 79 2.15 0.14 -1.17
CA GLU A 79 2.98 1.35 -1.27
C GLU A 79 3.69 1.65 0.05
N ARG A 80 2.96 1.53 1.16
CA ARG A 80 3.50 1.77 2.51
C ARG A 80 4.60 0.78 2.87
N GLY A 81 4.40 -0.51 2.59
CA GLY A 81 5.39 -1.55 2.85
C GLY A 81 6.66 -1.34 2.03
N ARG A 82 6.54 -0.96 0.75
CA ARG A 82 7.72 -0.59 -0.05
C ARG A 82 8.51 0.54 0.58
N ALA A 83 7.82 1.58 1.06
CA ALA A 83 8.47 2.72 1.68
C ALA A 83 9.15 2.36 3.01
N VAL A 84 8.45 1.60 3.88
CA VAL A 84 9.01 1.07 5.13
C VAL A 84 10.27 0.27 4.85
N ARG A 85 10.23 -0.64 3.87
CA ARG A 85 11.38 -1.46 3.50
C ARG A 85 12.54 -0.62 3.01
N TYR A 86 12.29 0.34 2.12
CA TYR A 86 13.32 1.26 1.64
C TYR A 86 14.02 1.98 2.81
N CYS A 87 13.22 2.49 3.76
CA CYS A 87 13.73 3.14 4.97
C CYS A 87 14.60 2.18 5.81
N MET A 88 14.17 0.94 6.01
CA MET A 88 14.94 -0.08 6.75
C MET A 88 16.27 -0.41 6.06
N GLU A 89 16.23 -0.73 4.76
CA GLU A 89 17.39 -1.15 3.97
C GLU A 89 18.45 -0.05 3.83
N ASN A 90 18.00 1.21 3.68
CA ASN A 90 18.92 2.35 3.51
C ASN A 90 19.26 3.04 4.83
N ASN A 91 18.77 2.52 5.95
CA ASN A 91 18.88 3.12 7.27
C ASN A 91 18.45 4.60 7.29
N VAL A 92 17.36 4.90 6.57
CA VAL A 92 16.79 6.23 6.44
C VAL A 92 15.63 6.36 7.40
N LEU A 93 15.76 7.26 8.36
CA LEU A 93 14.69 7.60 9.30
C LEU A 93 13.83 8.75 8.81
N GLU A 94 14.23 9.47 7.77
CA GLU A 94 13.41 10.54 7.20
C GLU A 94 13.79 10.65 5.73
N MET A 95 12.81 10.48 4.84
CA MET A 95 13.07 10.54 3.41
C MET A 95 13.29 11.99 2.98
N LYS A 96 14.52 12.33 2.59
CA LYS A 96 14.81 13.64 1.98
C LYS A 96 14.48 13.59 0.49
N GLU A 97 14.47 14.75 -0.17
CA GLU A 97 14.16 14.84 -1.61
C GLU A 97 15.00 13.87 -2.48
N LYS A 98 16.27 13.64 -2.10
CA LYS A 98 17.15 12.66 -2.77
C LYS A 98 16.67 11.21 -2.60
N ASP A 99 16.12 10.87 -1.44
CA ASP A 99 15.67 9.53 -1.08
C ASP A 99 14.33 9.26 -1.74
N ILE A 100 13.46 10.27 -1.76
CA ILE A 100 12.21 10.33 -2.52
C ILE A 100 12.47 10.06 -4.00
N LYS A 101 13.43 10.76 -4.62
CA LYS A 101 13.82 10.56 -6.02
C LYS A 101 14.40 9.18 -6.31
N ARG A 102 14.97 8.50 -5.31
CA ARG A 102 15.48 7.13 -5.44
C ARG A 102 14.35 6.13 -5.30
N PHE A 103 13.52 6.29 -4.27
CA PHE A 103 12.32 5.50 -4.04
C PHE A 103 11.35 5.54 -5.21
N SER A 104 11.10 6.72 -5.78
CA SER A 104 10.20 6.87 -6.92
C SER A 104 10.67 6.14 -8.19
N LYS A 105 11.97 5.80 -8.28
CA LYS A 105 12.55 5.02 -9.38
C LYS A 105 12.62 3.52 -9.09
N LEU A 106 12.28 3.09 -7.87
CA LEU A 106 12.22 1.68 -7.52
C LEU A 106 10.90 1.09 -8.03
N GLU A 107 10.96 0.43 -9.19
CA GLU A 107 9.84 -0.34 -9.73
C GLU A 107 9.73 -1.76 -9.14
N LYS A 108 10.65 -2.13 -8.26
CA LYS A 108 10.85 -3.53 -7.89
C LYS A 108 9.75 -4.00 -6.93
N LYS A 109 8.74 -4.69 -7.46
CA LYS A 109 7.91 -5.60 -6.66
C LYS A 109 8.86 -6.69 -6.14
N ILE A 110 8.96 -6.78 -4.81
CA ILE A 110 9.79 -7.80 -4.20
C ILE A 110 8.97 -9.09 -4.14
N SER A 111 9.39 -10.09 -4.89
CA SER A 111 8.91 -11.45 -4.72
C SER A 111 9.69 -12.08 -3.58
N VAL A 112 9.03 -12.18 -2.44
CA VAL A 112 9.52 -12.88 -1.25
C VAL A 112 8.52 -13.96 -0.90
N ASN A 113 9.02 -15.09 -0.41
CA ASN A 113 8.15 -16.03 0.28
C ASN A 113 7.75 -15.37 1.61
N CYS A 114 6.50 -14.92 1.68
CA CYS A 114 6.01 -14.14 2.81
C CYS A 114 5.74 -15.07 3.99
N TYR A 115 6.51 -14.91 5.06
CA TYR A 115 6.33 -15.65 6.32
C TYR A 115 4.90 -15.56 6.85
N LEU A 116 4.24 -14.40 6.69
CA LEU A 116 2.92 -14.16 7.24
C LEU A 116 1.79 -14.70 6.35
N CYS A 117 1.71 -14.23 5.10
CA CYS A 117 0.55 -14.48 4.25
C CYS A 117 0.76 -15.54 3.18
N GLU A 118 1.95 -16.16 3.10
CA GLU A 118 2.26 -17.18 2.10
C GLU A 118 1.90 -16.76 0.67
N ASN A 119 2.17 -15.49 0.36
CA ASN A 119 1.91 -14.91 -0.96
C ASN A 119 0.45 -14.87 -1.42
N ILE A 120 -0.54 -14.97 -0.52
CA ILE A 120 -1.98 -14.79 -0.84
C ILE A 120 -2.26 -13.51 -1.66
N PHE A 121 -1.49 -12.44 -1.44
CA PHE A 121 -1.67 -11.19 -2.19
C PHE A 121 -1.32 -11.27 -3.69
N ASP A 122 -0.56 -12.29 -4.10
CA ASP A 122 -0.30 -12.56 -5.51
C ASP A 122 -1.52 -13.18 -6.21
N GLU A 123 -2.44 -13.78 -5.46
CA GLU A 123 -3.67 -14.45 -5.94
C GLU A 123 -4.90 -13.52 -6.02
N ILE A 124 -4.78 -12.25 -5.65
CA ILE A 124 -5.92 -11.30 -5.62
C ILE A 124 -6.64 -11.21 -6.97
N GLU A 125 -5.90 -11.19 -8.07
CA GLU A 125 -6.45 -11.11 -9.42
C GLU A 125 -7.24 -12.38 -9.79
N ASN A 126 -6.75 -13.54 -9.33
CA ASN A 126 -7.41 -14.83 -9.50
C ASN A 126 -8.74 -14.84 -8.72
N PHE A 127 -8.72 -14.50 -7.43
CA PHE A 127 -9.92 -14.41 -6.60
C PHE A 127 -10.96 -13.44 -7.18
N ALA A 128 -10.54 -12.24 -7.58
CA ALA A 128 -11.44 -11.26 -8.18
C ALA A 128 -12.10 -11.77 -9.47
N SER A 129 -11.37 -12.56 -10.26
CA SER A 129 -11.90 -13.18 -11.48
C SER A 129 -12.94 -14.26 -11.17
N ILE A 130 -12.70 -15.09 -10.15
CA ILE A 130 -13.67 -16.11 -9.69
C ILE A 130 -14.94 -15.43 -9.16
N VAL A 131 -14.80 -14.38 -8.35
CA VAL A 131 -15.95 -13.59 -7.85
C VAL A 131 -16.76 -13.02 -9.01
N THR A 132 -16.09 -12.34 -9.95
CA THR A 132 -16.73 -11.69 -11.09
C THR A 132 -17.50 -12.70 -11.93
N GLU A 133 -16.90 -13.85 -12.24
CA GLU A 133 -17.56 -14.88 -13.07
C GLU A 133 -18.80 -15.48 -12.37
N LYS A 134 -18.76 -15.68 -11.05
CA LYS A 134 -19.96 -16.14 -10.32
C LYS A 134 -21.06 -15.07 -10.29
N MET A 135 -20.69 -13.80 -10.14
CA MET A 135 -21.63 -12.68 -10.08
C MET A 135 -22.37 -12.42 -11.39
N ARG A 136 -21.79 -12.77 -12.56
CA ARG A 136 -22.41 -12.57 -13.89
C ARG A 136 -23.79 -13.23 -14.06
N LYS A 137 -24.14 -14.19 -13.20
CA LYS A 137 -25.43 -14.90 -13.22
C LYS A 137 -26.56 -14.12 -12.56
N TYR A 138 -26.27 -12.98 -11.95
CA TYR A 138 -27.20 -12.21 -11.14
C TYR A 138 -27.23 -10.75 -11.61
N GLU A 139 -28.37 -10.10 -11.44
CA GLU A 139 -28.49 -8.65 -11.57
C GLU A 139 -28.28 -7.99 -10.20
N PHE A 140 -27.33 -7.07 -10.11
CA PHE A 140 -27.00 -6.34 -8.89
C PHE A 140 -26.42 -4.96 -9.21
N SER A 141 -26.46 -4.08 -8.22
CA SER A 141 -25.93 -2.72 -8.27
C SER A 141 -24.78 -2.51 -7.29
N SER A 142 -24.82 -3.20 -6.15
CA SER A 142 -23.81 -3.14 -5.11
C SER A 142 -23.34 -4.54 -4.68
N PHE A 143 -22.14 -4.61 -4.10
CA PHE A 143 -21.64 -5.87 -3.55
C PHE A 143 -20.76 -5.66 -2.32
N LEU A 144 -20.46 -6.74 -1.61
CA LEU A 144 -19.47 -6.76 -0.54
C LEU A 144 -18.55 -7.97 -0.67
N ILE A 145 -17.27 -7.79 -0.36
CA ILE A 145 -16.30 -8.88 -0.29
C ILE A 145 -16.02 -9.24 1.17
N GLY A 146 -16.22 -10.52 1.50
CA GLY A 146 -15.71 -11.16 2.71
C GLY A 146 -14.66 -12.22 2.37
N SER A 147 -13.88 -12.63 3.36
CA SER A 147 -12.87 -13.67 3.19
C SER A 147 -12.86 -14.67 4.35
N LYS A 148 -12.54 -15.92 4.02
CA LYS A 148 -12.08 -16.95 4.94
C LYS A 148 -10.62 -17.20 4.64
N VAL A 149 -9.78 -16.92 5.62
CA VAL A 149 -8.34 -17.08 5.58
C VAL A 149 -7.97 -18.22 6.51
N ASP A 150 -6.91 -18.95 6.19
CA ASP A 150 -6.40 -20.03 7.02
C ASP A 150 -6.14 -19.56 8.46
N SER A 151 -6.55 -20.37 9.44
CA SER A 151 -6.31 -20.09 10.86
C SER A 151 -4.83 -19.96 11.17
N GLU A 152 -3.96 -20.72 10.49
CA GLU A 152 -2.50 -20.63 10.70
C GLU A 152 -1.94 -19.25 10.33
N ILE A 153 -2.51 -18.60 9.31
CA ILE A 153 -2.14 -17.23 8.92
C ILE A 153 -2.63 -16.22 9.96
N ILE A 154 -3.83 -16.43 10.51
CA ILE A 154 -4.38 -15.58 11.57
C ILE A 154 -3.58 -15.74 12.88
N GLU A 155 -3.17 -16.95 13.22
CA GLU A 155 -2.33 -17.22 14.39
C GLU A 155 -0.94 -16.58 14.26
N ARG A 156 -0.28 -16.75 13.10
CA ARG A 156 1.00 -16.06 12.80
C ARG A 156 0.87 -14.55 12.85
N GLU A 157 -0.25 -14.00 12.38
CA GLU A 157 -0.54 -12.57 12.45
C GLU A 157 -0.56 -12.08 13.90
N GLU A 158 -1.32 -12.75 14.75
CA GLU A 158 -1.42 -12.39 16.16
C GLU A 158 -0.08 -12.58 16.90
N GLU A 159 0.67 -13.64 16.59
CA GLU A 159 2.01 -13.86 17.14
C GLU A 159 2.97 -12.75 16.74
N LEU A 160 2.99 -12.37 15.46
CA LEU A 160 3.80 -11.26 14.95
C LEU A 160 3.44 -9.93 15.62
N TRP A 161 2.16 -9.67 15.86
CA TRP A 161 1.76 -8.44 16.56
C TRP A 161 2.21 -8.43 18.01
N ARG A 162 2.12 -9.57 18.70
CA ARG A 162 2.61 -9.72 20.08
C ARG A 162 4.13 -9.57 20.15
N SER A 163 4.87 -10.20 19.23
CA SER A 163 6.34 -10.14 19.23
C SER A 163 6.87 -8.73 18.97
N LEU A 164 6.20 -7.98 18.09
CA LEU A 164 6.56 -6.59 17.76
C LEU A 164 5.91 -5.55 18.69
N ASN A 165 5.16 -5.98 19.71
CA ASN A 165 4.38 -5.12 20.62
C ASN A 165 3.49 -4.10 19.86
N LEU A 166 2.88 -4.55 18.77
CA LEU A 166 2.02 -3.73 17.92
C LEU A 166 0.57 -3.81 18.41
N GLU A 167 0.06 -2.70 18.95
CA GLU A 167 -1.34 -2.64 19.41
C GLU A 167 -2.35 -2.40 18.26
N TYR A 168 -1.90 -2.01 17.06
CA TYR A 168 -2.76 -1.28 16.11
C TYR A 168 -2.51 -1.51 14.61
N SER A 169 -2.21 -2.74 14.21
CA SER A 169 -2.11 -3.15 12.81
C SER A 169 -3.48 -3.42 12.17
N GLU A 170 -3.55 -3.26 10.85
CA GLU A 170 -4.75 -3.64 10.11
C GLU A 170 -4.78 -5.16 9.92
N GLN A 171 -5.94 -5.81 10.10
CA GLN A 171 -6.12 -7.27 9.92
C GLN A 171 -5.90 -7.73 8.47
N ILE A 172 -5.47 -8.98 8.27
CA ILE A 172 -5.21 -9.50 6.91
C ILE A 172 -6.48 -9.64 6.10
N LYS A 173 -7.57 -10.05 6.75
CA LYS A 173 -8.89 -10.17 6.11
C LYS A 173 -9.34 -8.84 5.53
N SER A 174 -9.14 -7.74 6.26
CA SER A 174 -9.53 -6.39 5.81
C SER A 174 -8.75 -5.97 4.55
N GLU A 175 -7.45 -6.24 4.49
CA GLU A 175 -6.65 -5.97 3.29
C GLU A 175 -7.10 -6.85 2.12
N ILE A 176 -7.24 -8.17 2.32
CA ILE A 176 -7.66 -9.10 1.26
C ILE A 176 -9.01 -8.66 0.68
N ASN A 177 -9.99 -8.37 1.55
CA ASN A 177 -11.32 -7.93 1.12
C ASN A 177 -11.24 -6.63 0.31
N ARG A 178 -10.41 -5.67 0.75
CA ARG A 178 -10.22 -4.41 0.05
C ARG A 178 -9.57 -4.60 -1.32
N GLU A 179 -8.49 -5.37 -1.40
CA GLU A 179 -7.75 -5.56 -2.65
C GLU A 179 -8.56 -6.36 -3.67
N ILE A 180 -9.29 -7.40 -3.25
CA ILE A 180 -10.26 -8.10 -4.10
C ILE A 180 -11.39 -7.14 -4.51
N GLY A 181 -11.94 -6.37 -3.57
CA GLY A 181 -13.01 -5.41 -3.82
C GLY A 181 -12.66 -4.43 -4.93
N LYS A 182 -11.51 -3.75 -4.83
CA LYS A 182 -11.01 -2.83 -5.87
C LYS A 182 -10.96 -3.49 -7.26
N LYS A 183 -10.51 -4.74 -7.33
CA LYS A 183 -10.42 -5.50 -8.59
C LYS A 183 -11.77 -5.91 -9.15
N VAL A 184 -12.73 -6.25 -8.28
CA VAL A 184 -14.10 -6.54 -8.71
C VAL A 184 -14.80 -5.26 -9.15
N GLU A 185 -14.61 -4.12 -8.47
CA GLU A 185 -15.14 -2.82 -8.90
C GLU A 185 -14.58 -2.44 -10.29
N GLU A 186 -13.27 -2.60 -10.50
CA GLU A 186 -12.61 -2.37 -11.80
C GLU A 186 -13.21 -3.23 -12.92
N LYS A 187 -13.48 -4.51 -12.66
CA LYS A 187 -14.00 -5.48 -13.65
C LYS A 187 -15.49 -5.32 -13.93
N THR A 188 -16.29 -4.95 -12.92
CA THR A 188 -17.76 -4.97 -13.01
C THR A 188 -18.39 -3.59 -13.17
N GLY A 189 -17.68 -2.52 -12.78
CA GLY A 189 -18.22 -1.17 -12.68
C GLY A 189 -19.31 -1.00 -11.61
N LYS A 190 -19.48 -1.97 -10.72
CA LYS A 190 -20.42 -1.93 -9.58
C LYS A 190 -19.69 -1.39 -8.35
N ASN A 191 -20.45 -0.89 -7.38
CA ASN A 191 -19.87 -0.26 -6.18
C ASN A 191 -19.89 -1.20 -4.99
N VAL A 192 -18.90 -1.08 -4.10
CA VAL A 192 -18.94 -1.76 -2.80
C VAL A 192 -19.93 -1.07 -1.84
N ASP A 193 -20.79 -1.83 -1.17
CA ASP A 193 -21.65 -1.38 -0.07
C ASP A 193 -21.43 -2.23 1.18
N PHE A 194 -20.97 -1.60 2.26
CA PHE A 194 -20.67 -2.28 3.53
C PHE A 194 -21.89 -2.43 4.45
N SER A 195 -22.97 -1.72 4.17
CA SER A 195 -24.17 -1.70 5.01
C SER A 195 -25.27 -2.58 4.43
N HIS A 196 -25.57 -2.40 3.14
CA HIS A 196 -26.68 -3.08 2.47
C HIS A 196 -26.29 -3.54 1.05
N PRO A 197 -25.36 -4.48 0.90
CA PRO A 197 -24.99 -5.02 -0.40
C PRO A 197 -26.11 -5.87 -0.99
N ASP A 198 -26.31 -5.79 -2.32
CA ASP A 198 -27.22 -6.69 -3.04
C ASP A 198 -26.68 -8.13 -3.05
N ILE A 199 -25.36 -8.29 -3.13
CA ILE A 199 -24.66 -9.58 -3.12
C ILE A 199 -23.43 -9.50 -2.22
N THR A 200 -23.26 -10.50 -1.34
CA THR A 200 -22.01 -10.69 -0.60
C THR A 200 -21.23 -11.87 -1.15
N ALA A 201 -20.00 -11.65 -1.61
CA ALA A 201 -19.08 -12.71 -2.01
C ALA A 201 -18.12 -13.05 -0.87
N ILE A 202 -18.20 -14.30 -0.40
CA ILE A 202 -17.27 -14.86 0.59
C ILE A 202 -16.21 -15.68 -0.13
N VAL A 203 -14.98 -15.18 -0.14
CA VAL A 203 -13.82 -15.82 -0.77
C VAL A 203 -13.09 -16.69 0.25
N ASP A 204 -13.05 -18.00 0.03
CA ASP A 204 -12.24 -18.93 0.81
C ASP A 204 -10.87 -19.09 0.14
N THR A 205 -9.85 -18.46 0.72
CA THR A 205 -8.49 -18.37 0.14
C THR A 205 -7.73 -19.69 0.20
N ARG A 206 -8.26 -20.71 0.88
CA ARG A 206 -7.61 -22.03 1.03
C ARG A 206 -7.92 -22.97 -0.13
N TYR A 207 -9.04 -22.74 -0.81
CA TYR A 207 -9.60 -23.66 -1.80
C TYR A 207 -10.04 -22.96 -3.09
N ASP A 208 -9.63 -21.69 -3.29
CA ASP A 208 -10.02 -20.84 -4.41
C ASP A 208 -11.53 -20.87 -4.68
N ASN A 209 -12.32 -20.88 -3.61
CA ASN A 209 -13.76 -21.03 -3.71
C ASN A 209 -14.48 -19.77 -3.24
N VAL A 210 -15.49 -19.36 -4.00
CA VAL A 210 -16.32 -18.20 -3.69
C VAL A 210 -17.76 -18.63 -3.48
N THR A 211 -18.37 -18.24 -2.37
CA THR A 211 -19.81 -18.39 -2.13
C THR A 211 -20.48 -17.03 -2.23
N LEU A 212 -21.58 -16.95 -2.99
CA LEU A 212 -22.42 -15.74 -3.02
C LEU A 212 -23.58 -15.92 -2.04
N GLN A 213 -23.91 -14.85 -1.34
CA GLN A 213 -25.00 -14.73 -0.36
C GLN A 213 -25.87 -13.54 -0.72
#